data_AF-A0A0C9ZSM9-F1
#
_entry.id   AF-A0A0C9ZSM9-F1
#
_cell.length_a   1.000
_cell.length_b   1.000
_cell.length_c   1.000
_cell.angle_alpha   90.00
_cell.angle_beta   90.00
_cell.angle_gamma   90.00
#
_symmetry.space_group_name_H-M   'P 1'
#
loop_
_entity.id
_entity.type
_entity.pdbx_description
1 polymer ?
#
loop_
_entity_poly.entity_id
_entity_poly.type
_entity_poly.pdbx_seq_one_letter_code
_entity_poly.pdbx_strand_id
1 'polypeptide(L)' 'MLCRCVLQFRPISHPSRASSLHDLAQCLADQFRQRRTKADLNEAISLEQEALLLRISGDPDYDISRQSLMDYRKMMINTK' A
#
# COMPACT_ATOMS: atom_id res chain seq x y z
N MET A 1 -27.03 -5.08 23.13
CA MET A 1 -26.04 -6.08 22.64
C MET A 1 -26.55 -6.63 21.32
N LEU A 2 -25.85 -6.31 20.22
CA LEU A 2 -26.03 -6.66 18.79
C LEU A 2 -25.64 -5.36 18.07
N CYS A 3 -24.42 -5.14 17.58
CA CYS A 3 -23.81 -5.82 16.44
C CYS A 3 -22.29 -5.59 16.44
N ARG A 4 -21.50 -6.44 17.12
CA ARG A 4 -20.05 -6.56 16.82
C ARG A 4 -19.69 -7.91 16.18
N CYS A 5 -20.64 -8.85 16.13
CA CYS A 5 -20.47 -10.13 15.42
C CYS A 5 -20.78 -10.03 13.92
N VAL A 6 -21.42 -8.95 13.45
CA VAL A 6 -21.71 -8.80 12.00
C VAL A 6 -20.44 -8.48 11.20
N LEU A 7 -19.36 -8.00 11.83
CA LEU A 7 -18.05 -7.88 11.19
C LEU A 7 -17.40 -9.25 10.91
N GLN A 8 -17.96 -10.36 11.40
CA GLN A 8 -17.53 -11.71 11.03
C GLN A 8 -18.33 -12.31 9.87
N PHE A 9 -19.36 -11.62 9.37
CA PHE A 9 -20.23 -12.14 8.30
C PHE A 9 -20.48 -11.11 7.20
N ARG A 10 -19.44 -10.81 6.40
CA ARG A 10 -19.47 -10.75 4.90
C ARG A 10 -18.26 -9.98 4.31
N PRO A 11 -17.87 -10.27 3.06
CA PRO A 11 -16.63 -10.98 2.78
C PRO A 11 -15.58 -10.12 2.04
N ILE A 12 -14.34 -10.62 2.01
CA ILE A 12 -13.38 -10.51 0.90
C ILE A 12 -13.36 -9.12 0.25
N SER A 13 -12.79 -8.11 0.90
CA SER A 13 -12.11 -7.06 0.12
C SER A 13 -10.76 -7.61 -0.30
N HIS A 14 -10.83 -8.56 -1.25
CA HIS A 14 -9.77 -9.18 -2.02
C HIS A 14 -8.32 -8.85 -1.61
N PRO A 15 -7.55 -9.82 -1.08
CA PRO A 15 -6.10 -9.75 -1.11
C PRO A 15 -5.58 -9.30 -2.47
N SER A 16 -6.23 -9.73 -3.56
CA SER A 16 -5.89 -9.28 -4.91
C SER A 16 -6.03 -7.76 -5.14
N ARG A 17 -6.93 -7.04 -4.47
CA ARG A 17 -6.98 -5.57 -4.55
C ARG A 17 -5.79 -4.95 -3.85
N ALA A 18 -5.47 -5.41 -2.63
CA ALA A 18 -4.30 -4.93 -1.90
C ALA A 18 -3.00 -5.25 -2.67
N SER A 19 -2.88 -6.44 -3.25
CA SER A 19 -1.77 -6.83 -4.12
C SER A 19 -1.72 -5.99 -5.39
N SER A 20 -2.83 -5.76 -6.09
CA SER A 20 -2.84 -4.91 -7.30
C SER A 20 -2.47 -3.45 -7.00
N LEU A 21 -2.91 -2.91 -5.86
CA LEU A 21 -2.50 -1.57 -5.42
C LEU A 21 -1.01 -1.51 -5.11
N HIS A 22 -0.48 -2.54 -4.45
CA HIS A 22 0.94 -2.67 -4.16
C HIS A 22 1.77 -2.80 -5.44
N ASP A 23 1.36 -3.64 -6.39
CA ASP A 23 2.07 -3.82 -7.67
C ASP A 23 2.07 -2.52 -8.48
N LEU A 24 0.96 -1.77 -8.47
CA LEU A 24 0.90 -0.45 -9.10
C LEU A 24 1.82 0.56 -8.41
N ALA A 25 1.85 0.58 -7.07
CA ALA A 25 2.74 1.43 -6.30
C ALA A 25 4.22 1.12 -6.58
N GLN A 26 4.58 -0.17 -6.72
CA GLN A 26 5.90 -0.59 -7.15
C GLN A 26 6.24 -0.08 -8.55
N CYS A 27 5.33 -0.25 -9.51
CA CYS A 27 5.52 0.25 -10.88
C CYS A 27 5.79 1.76 -10.91
N LEU A 28 5.02 2.54 -10.15
CA LEU A 28 5.18 3.99 -10.05
C LEU A 28 6.49 4.39 -9.34
N ALA A 29 6.88 3.66 -8.29
CA ALA A 29 8.17 3.88 -7.63
C ALA A 29 9.36 3.60 -8.55
N ASP A 30 9.26 2.58 -9.42
CA ASP A 30 10.27 2.28 -10.43
C ASP A 30 10.30 3.34 -11.54
N GLN A 31 9.14 3.84 -11.97
CA GLN A 31 9.07 4.98 -12.88
C GLN A 31 9.72 6.24 -12.27
N PHE A 32 9.50 6.49 -10.99
CA PHE A 32 10.19 7.56 -10.28
C PHE A 32 11.72 7.35 -10.23
N ARG A 33 12.21 6.12 -10.02
CA ARG A 33 13.66 5.85 -10.05
C ARG A 33 14.28 6.20 -11.40
N GLN A 34 13.53 6.00 -12.49
CA GLN A 34 13.98 6.31 -13.86
C GLN A 34 13.83 7.79 -14.22
N ARG A 35 12.70 8.42 -13.89
CA ARG A 35 12.31 9.75 -14.39
C ARG A 35 12.36 10.86 -13.33
N ARG A 36 12.51 10.50 -12.05
CA ARG A 36 12.51 11.40 -10.88
C ARG A 36 11.25 12.26 -10.74
N THR A 37 10.13 11.80 -11.27
CA THR A 37 8.84 12.49 -11.20
C THR A 37 8.22 12.37 -9.80
N LYS A 38 8.30 13.45 -9.01
CA LYS A 38 7.75 13.44 -7.63
C LYS A 38 6.24 13.07 -7.57
N ALA A 39 5.47 13.31 -8.64
CA ALA A 39 4.07 12.91 -8.72
C ALA A 39 3.88 11.39 -8.66
N ASP A 40 4.64 10.64 -9.46
CA ASP A 40 4.60 9.16 -9.48
C ASP A 40 4.89 8.57 -8.09
N LEU A 41 5.86 9.16 -7.37
CA LEU A 41 6.19 8.69 -6.02
C LEU A 41 5.11 9.05 -4.98
N ASN A 42 4.48 10.22 -5.10
CA ASN A 42 3.36 10.59 -4.22
C ASN A 42 2.16 9.65 -4.43
N GLU A 43 1.87 9.31 -5.68
CA GLU A 43 0.80 8.36 -6.01
C GLU A 43 1.12 6.95 -5.51
N ALA A 44 2.36 6.49 -5.65
CA ALA A 44 2.82 5.23 -5.06
C ALA A 44 2.60 5.19 -3.53
N ILE A 45 2.90 6.28 -2.82
CA ILE A 45 2.66 6.38 -1.37
C ILE A 45 1.17 6.27 -1.03
N SER A 46 0.30 6.96 -1.76
CA SER A 46 -1.15 6.91 -1.53
C SER A 46 -1.73 5.51 -1.78
N LEU A 47 -1.31 4.85 -2.85
CA LEU A 47 -1.73 3.48 -3.18
C LEU A 47 -1.27 2.48 -2.12
N GLU A 48 -0.03 2.60 -1.64
CA GLU A 48 0.51 1.71 -0.60
C GLU A 48 -0.22 1.89 0.75
N GLN A 49 -0.66 3.13 1.06
CA GLN A 49 -1.49 3.40 2.23
C GLN A 49 -2.88 2.75 2.11
N GLU A 50 -3.52 2.82 0.94
CA GLU A 50 -4.80 2.12 0.71
C GLU A 50 -4.61 0.60 0.80
N ALA A 51 -3.53 0.07 0.22
CA ALA A 51 -3.20 -1.35 0.30
C ALA A 51 -2.99 -1.82 1.76
N LEU A 52 -2.43 -0.97 2.64
CA LEU A 52 -2.28 -1.27 4.06
C LEU A 52 -3.60 -1.26 4.82
N LEU A 53 -4.54 -0.36 4.49
CA LEU A 53 -5.86 -0.31 5.11
C LEU A 53 -6.69 -1.57 4.80
N LEU A 54 -6.40 -2.22 3.67
CA LEU A 54 -7.06 -3.46 3.25
C LEU A 54 -6.41 -4.74 3.82
N ARG A 55 -5.20 -4.64 4.41
CA ARG A 55 -4.47 -5.78 4.96
C ARG A 55 -4.62 -5.88 6.48
N ILE A 56 -4.56 -7.11 6.99
CA ILE A 56 -4.70 -7.40 8.42
C ILE A 56 -3.30 -7.41 9.05
N SER A 57 -3.13 -6.66 10.14
CA SER A 57 -1.90 -6.66 10.94
C SER A 57 -1.59 -8.07 11.45
N GLY A 58 -0.43 -8.61 11.06
CA GLY A 58 0.00 -9.98 11.38
C GLY A 58 0.07 -10.92 10.16
N ASP A 59 -0.43 -10.47 9.00
CA ASP A 59 -0.20 -11.13 7.71
C ASP A 59 1.18 -10.70 7.13
N PRO A 60 1.97 -11.60 6.53
CA PRO A 60 3.22 -11.23 5.85
C PRO A 60 3.07 -10.09 4.83
N ASP A 61 1.96 -10.04 4.10
CA ASP A 61 1.71 -9.01 3.10
C ASP A 61 1.52 -7.62 3.74
N TYR A 62 1.05 -7.56 4.99
CA TYR A 62 0.95 -6.31 5.74
C TYR A 62 2.35 -5.75 6.03
N ASP A 63 3.27 -6.60 6.46
CA ASP A 63 4.64 -6.17 6.75
C ASP A 63 5.40 -5.78 5.48
N ILE A 64 5.19 -6.49 4.37
CA ILE A 64 5.74 -6.13 3.05
C ILE A 64 5.29 -4.71 2.67
N SER A 65 3.99 -4.45 2.70
CA SER A 65 3.48 -3.13 2.31
C SER A 65 3.88 -2.01 3.25
N ARG A 66 4.00 -2.33 4.54
CA ARG A 66 4.51 -1.38 5.52
C ARG A 66 5.95 -1.01 5.23
N GLN A 67 6.80 -1.97 4.87
CA GLN A 67 8.18 -1.75 4.51
C GLN A 67 8.30 -0.92 3.22
N SER A 68 7.54 -1.27 2.17
CA SER A 68 7.50 -0.50 0.92
C SER A 68 7.10 0.95 1.13
N LEU A 69 6.08 1.21 1.97
CA LEU A 69 5.69 2.58 2.32
C LEU A 69 6.82 3.36 3.02
N MET A 70 7.58 2.71 3.91
CA MET A 70 8.74 3.35 4.55
C MET A 70 9.81 3.70 3.53
N ASP A 71 10.04 2.84 2.56
CA ASP A 71 11.07 3.06 1.54
C ASP A 71 10.66 4.14 0.54
N TYR A 72 9.39 4.20 0.12
CA TYR A 72 8.88 5.30 -0.71
C TYR A 72 9.01 6.66 -0.01
N ARG A 73 8.69 6.73 1.29
CA ARG A 73 8.85 7.95 2.09
C ARG A 73 10.31 8.38 2.21
N LYS A 74 11.24 7.42 2.43
CA LYS A 74 12.68 7.71 2.42
C LYS A 74 13.13 8.23 1.06
N MET A 75 12.68 7.60 -0.03
CA MET A 75 13.00 8.03 -1.40
C MET A 75 12.52 9.48 -1.64
N MET A 76 11.34 9.84 -1.13
CA MET A 76 10.77 11.18 -1.27
C MET A 76 11.59 12.23 -0.53
N ILE A 77 12.02 11.93 0.70
CA ILE A 77 12.88 12.83 1.50
C ILE A 77 14.26 13.01 0.85
N ASN A 78 14.79 11.95 0.24
CA ASN A 78 16.12 11.97 -0.36
C ASN A 78 16.16 12.68 -1.74
N THR A 79 15.00 12.89 -2.38
CA THR A 79 14.92 13.71 -3.60
C THR A 79 14.74 15.19 -3.28
N LYS A 80 15.88 15.89 -3.16
CA LYS A 80 15.96 17.35 -3.19
C LYS A 80 15.39 17.87 -4.51
#